data_AF-A0A6V8KRN8-F1
#
_entry.id   AF-A0A6V8KRN8-F1
#
_cell.length_a   1.000
_cell.length_b   1.000
_cell.length_c   1.000
_cell.angle_alpha   90.00
_cell.angle_beta   90.00
_cell.angle_gamma   90.00
#
_symmetry.space_group_name_H-M   'P 1'
#
loop_
_entity.id
_entity.type
_entity.pdbx_description
1 polymer ?
#
loop_
_entity_poly.entity_id
_entity_poly.type
_entity_poly.pdbx_seq_one_letter_code
_entity_poly.pdbx_strand_id
1 'polypeptide(L)'
;MARYVASRAQEAKGRHPPLLHTGHITNHLVPHIGAVRLDRLRVSHLDAMFDAIDERNEQIATMRASRNADSRDKVKGMRLVGPATMHRIRATLRAALNAAIRQGFIDINPAKHVELPPATRPKPLVWTDERVEQWQQSGALLRPVMVWTPAQTGAFLDHAHNADDPLYALYQLIAYRGLRRGEACGLHWADVDLPGKQITIRWQITQHGWATSLEPPKTDDSEAVVALDTNTVAALSAHQARQRHQRLAAGPKWVQTGLVFTTPPARLCTRPMSPTTSSASPAKPGCHPCGCTTCGTARRPSPSPPAST
;
A
#
# COMPACT_ATOMS: atom_id res chain seq x y z
N MET A 1 -29.33 12.53 -1.21
CA MET A 1 -28.48 11.54 -1.91
C MET A 1 -27.26 11.15 -1.09
N ALA A 2 -26.44 12.11 -0.62
CA ALA A 2 -25.26 11.83 0.22
C ALA A 2 -25.53 10.90 1.42
N ARG A 3 -26.56 11.19 2.24
CA ARG A 3 -26.93 10.36 3.41
C ARG A 3 -27.33 8.93 3.02
N TYR A 4 -28.00 8.75 1.88
CA TYR A 4 -28.45 7.45 1.37
C TYR A 4 -27.31 6.62 0.78
N VAL A 5 -26.42 7.25 0.00
CA VAL A 5 -25.23 6.59 -0.55
C VAL A 5 -24.28 6.19 0.57
N ALA A 6 -24.09 7.05 1.58
CA ALA A 6 -23.30 6.75 2.76
C ALA A 6 -23.89 5.61 3.60
N SER A 7 -25.21 5.59 3.84
CA SER A 7 -25.86 4.53 4.62
C SER A 7 -25.85 3.18 3.89
N ARG A 8 -26.12 3.16 2.58
CA ARG A 8 -26.14 1.89 1.80
C ARG A 8 -24.75 1.35 1.50
N ALA A 9 -23.73 2.19 1.39
CA ALA A 9 -22.35 1.72 1.29
C ALA A 9 -21.88 1.03 2.58
N GLN A 10 -22.42 1.43 3.74
CA GLN A 10 -22.18 0.76 5.03
C GLN A 10 -22.92 -0.58 5.14
N GLU A 11 -24.13 -0.69 4.58
CA GLU A 11 -24.95 -1.90 4.66
C GLU A 11 -24.58 -2.99 3.63
N ALA A 12 -24.02 -2.61 2.47
CA ALA A 12 -23.76 -3.57 1.38
C ALA A 12 -22.69 -4.64 1.69
N LYS A 13 -21.92 -4.51 2.79
CA LYS A 13 -21.03 -5.55 3.32
C LYS A 13 -20.94 -5.37 4.85
N GLY A 14 -21.38 -6.39 5.61
CA GLY A 14 -21.59 -6.33 7.06
C GLY A 14 -20.44 -5.76 7.90
N ARG A 15 -20.81 -5.35 9.13
CA ARG A 15 -20.07 -4.75 10.28
C ARG A 15 -19.01 -3.67 10.02
N HIS A 16 -18.22 -3.72 8.95
CA HIS A 16 -17.26 -2.67 8.56
C HIS A 16 -17.13 -2.58 7.02
N PRO A 17 -17.69 -1.55 6.35
CA PRO A 17 -17.42 -1.36 4.94
C PRO A 17 -15.92 -1.11 4.72
N PRO A 18 -15.29 -1.69 3.69
CA PRO A 18 -13.90 -1.40 3.40
C PRO A 18 -13.75 0.11 3.16
N LEU A 19 -12.84 0.76 3.90
CA LEU A 19 -12.62 2.22 3.90
C LEU A 19 -12.35 2.82 2.50
N LEU A 20 -12.01 1.99 1.52
CA LEU A 20 -11.95 2.37 0.09
C LEU A 20 -13.29 2.94 -0.43
N HIS A 21 -14.43 2.34 -0.07
CA HIS A 21 -15.74 2.86 -0.48
C HIS A 21 -16.07 4.16 0.25
N THR A 22 -15.74 4.24 1.53
CA THR A 22 -15.87 5.47 2.32
C THR A 22 -15.08 6.60 1.67
N GLY A 23 -13.83 6.35 1.26
CA GLY A 23 -13.01 7.33 0.55
C GLY A 23 -13.63 7.80 -0.77
N HIS A 24 -14.20 6.89 -1.57
CA HIS A 24 -14.91 7.30 -2.80
C HIS A 24 -16.09 8.23 -2.47
N ILE A 25 -16.82 7.92 -1.40
CA ILE A 25 -18.00 8.68 -0.99
C ILE A 25 -17.60 10.05 -0.46
N THR A 26 -16.68 10.12 0.50
CA THR A 26 -16.28 11.36 1.17
C THR A 26 -15.48 12.29 0.26
N ASN A 27 -14.64 11.72 -0.61
CA ASN A 27 -13.70 12.53 -1.39
C ASN A 27 -14.25 12.92 -2.77
N HIS A 28 -15.21 12.16 -3.31
CA HIS A 28 -15.71 12.36 -4.67
C HIS A 28 -17.24 12.46 -4.74
N LEU A 29 -17.98 11.47 -4.23
CA LEU A 29 -19.44 11.48 -4.44
C LEU A 29 -20.15 12.60 -3.65
N VAL A 30 -19.87 12.75 -2.36
CA VAL A 30 -20.53 13.75 -1.51
C VAL A 30 -20.19 15.18 -1.94
N PRO A 31 -18.92 15.56 -2.18
CA PRO A 31 -18.56 16.92 -2.58
C PRO A 31 -19.22 17.39 -3.88
N HIS A 32 -19.39 16.49 -4.86
CA HIS A 32 -19.86 16.88 -6.20
C HIS A 32 -21.36 16.66 -6.41
N ILE A 33 -21.91 15.53 -5.94
CA ILE A 33 -23.30 15.14 -6.23
C ILE A 33 -24.15 14.92 -4.97
N GLY A 34 -23.58 15.15 -3.78
CA GLY A 34 -24.25 14.90 -2.51
C GLY A 34 -25.50 15.74 -2.25
N ALA A 35 -25.49 16.98 -2.76
CA ALA A 35 -26.59 17.95 -2.65
C ALA A 35 -27.72 17.71 -3.67
N VAL A 36 -27.45 16.96 -4.74
CA VAL A 36 -28.45 16.66 -5.77
C VAL A 36 -29.49 15.70 -5.18
N ARG A 37 -30.78 15.99 -5.39
CA ARG A 37 -31.84 15.03 -5.06
C ARG A 37 -31.73 13.80 -5.95
N LEU A 38 -32.07 12.63 -5.39
CA LEU A 38 -31.83 11.34 -6.05
C LEU A 38 -32.67 11.18 -7.33
N ASP A 39 -33.92 11.65 -7.29
CA ASP A 39 -34.87 11.72 -8.41
C ASP A 39 -34.44 12.68 -9.53
N ARG A 40 -33.54 13.64 -9.23
CA ARG A 40 -33.01 14.62 -10.18
C ARG A 40 -31.58 14.30 -10.63
N LEU A 41 -31.02 13.17 -10.22
CA LEU A 41 -29.65 12.79 -10.60
C LEU A 41 -29.61 12.36 -12.06
N ARG A 42 -28.87 13.11 -12.89
CA ARG A 42 -28.70 12.87 -14.33
C ARG A 42 -27.26 12.49 -14.65
N VAL A 43 -27.05 11.94 -15.84
CA VAL A 43 -25.72 11.60 -16.37
C VAL A 43 -24.81 12.83 -16.39
N SER A 44 -25.34 14.00 -16.77
CA SER A 44 -24.59 15.27 -16.78
C SER A 44 -24.01 15.68 -15.42
N HIS A 45 -24.66 15.35 -14.31
CA HIS A 45 -24.10 15.59 -12.97
C HIS A 45 -22.93 14.67 -12.67
N LEU A 46 -22.93 13.46 -13.24
CA LEU A 46 -21.87 12.49 -13.08
C LEU A 46 -20.69 12.83 -13.99
N ASP A 47 -20.95 13.27 -15.22
CA ASP A 47 -19.93 13.75 -16.15
C ASP A 47 -19.20 14.96 -15.51
N ALA A 48 -19.93 15.97 -15.04
CA ALA A 48 -19.36 17.12 -14.34
C ALA A 48 -18.53 16.73 -13.09
N MET A 49 -18.91 15.65 -12.40
CA MET A 49 -18.11 15.13 -11.29
C MET A 49 -16.79 14.52 -11.76
N PHE A 50 -16.80 13.73 -12.84
CA PHE A 50 -15.58 13.13 -13.38
C PHE A 50 -14.67 14.18 -14.04
N ASP A 51 -15.25 15.17 -14.72
CA ASP A 51 -14.53 16.32 -15.26
C ASP A 51 -13.82 17.11 -14.14
N ALA A 52 -14.49 17.33 -13.01
CA ALA A 52 -13.88 17.98 -11.85
C ALA A 52 -12.73 17.15 -11.22
N ILE A 53 -12.79 15.81 -11.32
CA ILE A 53 -11.69 14.94 -10.90
C ILE A 53 -10.49 15.11 -11.83
N ASP A 54 -10.71 15.19 -13.14
CA ASP A 54 -9.65 15.41 -14.12
C ASP A 54 -9.03 16.81 -14.00
N GLU A 55 -9.84 17.85 -13.83
CA GLU A 55 -9.33 19.20 -13.56
C GLU A 55 -8.45 19.22 -12.29
N ARG A 56 -8.89 18.53 -11.24
CA ARG A 56 -8.09 18.38 -10.02
C ARG A 56 -6.78 17.61 -10.25
N ASN A 57 -6.80 16.59 -11.10
CA ASN A 57 -5.58 15.87 -11.50
C ASN A 57 -4.59 16.80 -12.21
N GLU A 58 -5.06 17.62 -13.13
CA GLU A 58 -4.25 18.61 -13.86
C GLU A 58 -3.65 19.67 -12.93
N GLN A 59 -4.43 20.16 -11.97
CA GLN A 59 -3.95 21.09 -10.93
C GLN A 59 -2.82 20.45 -10.11
N ILE A 60 -2.98 19.19 -9.68
CA ILE A 60 -1.95 18.46 -8.91
C ILE A 60 -0.69 18.28 -9.76
N ALA A 61 -0.83 17.90 -11.03
CA ALA A 61 0.30 17.74 -11.94
C ALA A 61 1.07 19.06 -12.13
N THR A 62 0.35 20.15 -12.36
CA THR A 62 0.92 21.50 -12.51
C THR A 62 1.64 21.95 -11.24
N MET A 63 1.03 21.78 -10.07
CA MET A 63 1.65 22.15 -8.79
C MET A 63 2.92 21.33 -8.47
N ARG A 64 2.97 20.06 -8.90
CA ARG A 64 4.19 19.23 -8.77
C ARG A 64 5.32 19.67 -9.69
N ALA A 65 4.98 20.09 -10.90
CA ALA A 65 5.94 20.59 -11.89
C ALA A 65 6.39 22.03 -11.57
N SER A 66 5.72 22.73 -10.65
CA SER A 66 6.07 24.08 -10.25
C SER A 66 7.47 24.17 -9.63
N ARG A 67 8.19 25.25 -9.96
CA ARG A 67 9.48 25.59 -9.33
C ARG A 67 9.32 26.01 -7.87
N ASN A 68 8.14 26.47 -7.46
CA ASN A 68 7.88 26.91 -6.10
C ASN A 68 7.79 25.72 -5.13
N ALA A 69 8.53 25.78 -4.02
CA ALA A 69 8.49 24.76 -2.96
C ALA A 69 7.11 24.68 -2.28
N ASP A 70 6.45 25.82 -2.03
CA ASP A 70 5.15 25.86 -1.33
C ASP A 70 4.05 25.19 -2.16
N SER A 71 4.07 25.39 -3.49
CA SER A 71 3.14 24.74 -4.41
C SER A 71 3.32 23.22 -4.41
N ARG A 72 4.56 22.74 -4.35
CA ARG A 72 4.88 21.31 -4.27
C ARG A 72 4.48 20.71 -2.93
N ASP A 73 4.66 21.44 -1.83
CA ASP A 73 4.29 20.99 -0.50
C ASP A 73 2.76 20.87 -0.33
N LYS A 74 1.97 21.78 -0.93
CA LYS A 74 0.50 21.70 -0.92
C LYS A 74 -0.08 20.41 -1.53
N VAL A 75 0.63 19.81 -2.49
CA VAL A 75 0.19 18.58 -3.20
C VAL A 75 1.00 17.35 -2.82
N LYS A 76 1.86 17.48 -1.80
CA LYS A 76 2.68 16.38 -1.29
C LYS A 76 1.77 15.32 -0.68
N GLY A 77 1.99 14.06 -1.08
CA GLY A 77 1.18 12.93 -0.63
C GLY A 77 -0.22 12.81 -1.27
N MET A 78 -0.68 13.79 -2.06
CA MET A 78 -1.91 13.63 -2.84
C MET A 78 -1.71 12.61 -3.95
N ARG A 79 -2.75 11.88 -4.36
CA ARG A 79 -2.65 10.88 -5.44
C ARG A 79 -3.55 11.27 -6.59
N LEU A 80 -3.00 11.22 -7.81
CA LEU A 80 -3.79 11.38 -9.03
C LEU A 80 -4.77 10.21 -9.17
N VAL A 81 -5.99 10.51 -9.59
CA VAL A 81 -7.05 9.54 -9.81
C VAL A 81 -6.98 9.07 -11.27
N GLY A 82 -6.40 7.89 -11.49
CA GLY A 82 -6.35 7.31 -12.84
C GLY A 82 -7.68 6.66 -13.28
N PRO A 83 -7.80 6.27 -14.57
CA PRO A 83 -9.02 5.70 -15.14
C PRO A 83 -9.55 4.49 -14.36
N ALA A 84 -8.67 3.60 -13.90
CA ALA A 84 -9.05 2.44 -13.11
C ALA A 84 -9.74 2.82 -11.78
N THR A 85 -9.32 3.93 -11.16
CA THR A 85 -9.95 4.44 -9.94
C THR A 85 -11.29 5.10 -10.25
N MET A 86 -11.41 5.86 -11.34
CA MET A 86 -12.69 6.43 -11.79
C MET A 86 -13.75 5.34 -12.01
N HIS A 87 -13.39 4.23 -12.66
CA HIS A 87 -14.29 3.09 -12.80
C HIS A 87 -14.70 2.49 -11.46
N ARG A 88 -13.83 2.46 -10.44
CA ARG A 88 -14.18 1.99 -9.08
C ARG A 88 -15.11 2.96 -8.35
N ILE A 89 -14.93 4.27 -8.54
CA ILE A 89 -15.83 5.30 -8.03
C ILE A 89 -17.22 5.12 -8.68
N ARG A 90 -17.28 5.00 -10.02
CA ARG A 90 -18.53 4.72 -10.76
C ARG A 90 -19.18 3.42 -10.30
N ALA A 91 -18.40 2.36 -10.06
CA ALA A 91 -18.92 1.08 -9.58
C ALA A 91 -19.54 1.20 -8.17
N THR A 92 -18.92 1.97 -7.29
CA THR A 92 -19.45 2.25 -5.93
C THR A 92 -20.79 2.99 -6.03
N LEU A 93 -20.85 4.05 -6.85
CA LEU A 93 -22.07 4.80 -7.11
C LEU A 93 -23.16 3.92 -7.74
N ARG A 94 -22.82 3.15 -8.78
CA ARG A 94 -23.75 2.25 -9.48
C ARG A 94 -24.38 1.26 -8.53
N ALA A 95 -23.62 0.68 -7.60
CA ALA A 95 -24.15 -0.23 -6.58
C ALA A 95 -25.18 0.46 -5.66
N ALA A 96 -24.88 1.68 -5.19
CA ALA A 96 -25.80 2.46 -4.37
C ALA A 96 -27.09 2.84 -5.13
N LEU A 97 -26.98 3.23 -6.41
CA LEU A 97 -28.13 3.57 -7.25
C LEU A 97 -28.98 2.34 -7.61
N ASN A 98 -28.36 1.17 -7.83
CA ASN A 98 -29.09 -0.08 -8.00
C ASN A 98 -29.89 -0.45 -6.73
N ALA A 99 -29.35 -0.17 -5.54
CA ALA A 99 -30.10 -0.35 -4.31
C ALA A 99 -31.30 0.61 -4.20
N ALA A 100 -31.16 1.85 -4.70
CA ALA A 100 -32.27 2.80 -4.78
C ALA A 100 -33.39 2.36 -5.73
N ILE A 101 -33.04 1.77 -6.88
CA ILE A 101 -34.02 1.19 -7.81
C ILE A 101 -34.83 0.08 -7.13
N ARG A 102 -34.15 -0.83 -6.42
CA ARG A 102 -34.82 -1.92 -5.69
C ARG A 102 -35.80 -1.43 -4.63
N GLN A 103 -35.63 -0.20 -4.14
CA GLN A 103 -36.49 0.44 -3.14
C GLN A 103 -37.52 1.39 -3.76
N GLY A 104 -37.55 1.52 -5.10
CA GLY A 104 -38.51 2.37 -5.80
C GLY A 104 -38.22 3.88 -5.70
N PHE A 105 -37.01 4.28 -5.32
CA PHE A 105 -36.67 5.71 -5.24
C PHE A 105 -36.37 6.35 -6.59
N ILE A 106 -35.89 5.56 -7.55
CA ILE A 106 -35.57 5.95 -8.92
C ILE A 106 -35.82 4.77 -9.86
N ASP A 107 -36.11 5.05 -11.12
CA ASP A 107 -36.42 3.98 -12.10
C ASP A 107 -35.20 3.60 -12.95
N ILE A 108 -34.28 4.55 -13.18
CA ILE A 108 -33.13 4.40 -14.08
C ILE A 108 -31.84 4.69 -13.32
N ASN A 109 -30.79 3.90 -13.61
CA ASN A 109 -29.46 4.12 -13.04
C ASN A 109 -28.62 5.04 -13.95
N PRO A 110 -28.46 6.34 -13.65
CA PRO A 110 -27.64 7.24 -14.47
C PRO A 110 -26.17 6.81 -14.56
N ALA A 111 -25.62 6.12 -13.55
CA ALA A 111 -24.23 5.68 -13.56
C ALA A 111 -23.93 4.56 -14.58
N LYS A 112 -24.95 3.94 -15.19
CA LYS A 112 -24.78 2.97 -16.28
C LYS A 112 -24.38 3.65 -17.60
N HIS A 113 -24.77 4.91 -17.76
CA HIS A 113 -24.64 5.66 -19.01
C HIS A 113 -23.46 6.63 -19.04
N VAL A 114 -22.71 6.74 -17.94
CA VAL A 114 -21.48 7.53 -17.89
C VAL A 114 -20.39 6.83 -18.67
N GLU A 115 -19.84 7.52 -19.67
CA GLU A 115 -18.69 7.07 -20.43
C GLU A 115 -17.41 7.50 -19.72
N LEU A 116 -16.46 6.57 -19.58
CA LEU A 116 -15.17 6.82 -18.92
C LEU A 116 -14.03 6.29 -19.80
N PRO A 117 -12.84 6.90 -19.73
CA PRO A 117 -11.67 6.42 -20.44
C PRO A 117 -11.36 4.95 -20.07
N PRO A 118 -10.94 4.11 -21.03
CA PRO A 118 -10.71 2.69 -20.78
C PRO A 118 -9.59 2.46 -19.76
N ALA A 119 -9.86 1.66 -18.74
CA ALA A 119 -8.85 1.19 -17.79
C ALA A 119 -8.29 -0.18 -18.19
N THR A 120 -7.30 -0.19 -19.08
CA THR A 120 -6.62 -1.42 -19.48
C THR A 120 -5.62 -1.87 -18.41
N ARG A 121 -5.76 -3.11 -17.93
CA ARG A 121 -4.76 -3.70 -17.01
C ARG A 121 -3.44 -3.89 -17.77
N PRO A 122 -2.31 -3.37 -17.28
CA PRO A 122 -1.03 -3.58 -17.94
C PRO A 122 -0.72 -5.07 -17.96
N LYS A 123 -0.52 -5.62 -19.16
CA LYS A 123 0.01 -6.98 -19.33
C LYS A 123 1.46 -7.01 -18.84
N PRO A 124 1.80 -7.94 -17.92
CA PRO A 124 3.17 -8.08 -17.44
C PRO A 124 4.08 -8.61 -18.57
N LEU A 125 5.36 -8.27 -18.49
CA LEU A 125 6.41 -8.92 -19.27
C LEU A 125 7.43 -9.58 -18.35
N VAL A 126 8.07 -10.64 -18.83
CA VAL A 126 9.16 -11.31 -18.13
C VAL A 126 10.49 -10.64 -18.47
N TRP A 127 11.39 -10.53 -17.51
CA TRP A 127 12.77 -10.09 -17.71
C TRP A 127 13.60 -11.18 -18.42
N THR A 128 13.63 -11.14 -19.75
CA THR A 128 14.60 -11.92 -20.54
C THR A 128 15.94 -11.20 -20.60
N ASP A 129 17.00 -11.89 -21.01
CA ASP A 129 18.35 -11.32 -21.04
C ASP A 129 18.42 -10.09 -21.95
N GLU A 130 17.79 -10.14 -23.13
CA GLU A 130 17.73 -9.02 -24.07
C GLU A 130 17.01 -7.80 -23.46
N ARG A 131 15.97 -8.05 -22.64
CA ARG A 131 15.23 -6.97 -21.98
C ARG A 131 16.02 -6.36 -20.84
N VAL A 132 16.80 -7.17 -20.12
CA VAL A 132 17.71 -6.68 -19.08
C VAL A 132 18.76 -5.76 -19.70
N GLU A 133 19.37 -6.17 -20.82
CA GLU A 133 20.32 -5.33 -21.56
C GLU A 133 19.67 -4.02 -22.03
N GLN A 134 18.49 -4.10 -22.63
CA GLN A 134 17.75 -2.92 -23.08
C GLN A 134 17.43 -1.95 -21.93
N TRP A 135 17.06 -2.47 -20.76
CA TRP A 135 16.83 -1.66 -19.57
C TRP A 135 18.13 -1.05 -19.03
N GLN A 136 19.24 -1.79 -19.01
CA GLN A 136 20.54 -1.28 -18.57
C GLN A 136 21.06 -0.15 -19.49
N GLN A 137 20.80 -0.25 -20.79
CA GLN A 137 21.19 0.77 -21.77
C GLN A 137 20.31 2.03 -21.70
N SER A 138 18.99 1.85 -21.62
CA SER A 138 18.03 2.96 -21.69
C SER A 138 17.67 3.58 -20.34
N GLY A 139 17.85 2.83 -19.24
CA GLY A 139 17.32 3.14 -17.92
C GLY A 139 15.79 3.11 -17.80
N ALA A 140 15.08 2.84 -18.91
CA ALA A 140 13.63 2.93 -18.99
C ALA A 140 12.98 1.55 -18.87
N LEU A 141 11.91 1.47 -18.08
CA LEU A 141 11.11 0.25 -17.99
C LEU A 141 10.30 0.04 -19.27
N LEU A 142 10.40 -1.15 -19.85
CA LEU A 142 9.60 -1.58 -21.01
C LEU A 142 8.10 -1.56 -20.73
N ARG A 143 7.71 -1.96 -19.52
CA ARG A 143 6.33 -2.00 -19.04
C ARG A 143 6.27 -1.62 -17.56
N PRO A 144 5.12 -1.13 -17.07
CA PRO A 144 4.94 -0.84 -15.65
C PRO A 144 5.04 -2.06 -14.73
N VAL A 145 4.80 -3.27 -15.26
CA VAL A 145 4.87 -4.53 -14.52
C VAL A 145 5.83 -5.46 -15.24
N MET A 146 6.95 -5.75 -14.59
CA MET A 146 7.94 -6.70 -15.04
C MET A 146 8.06 -7.85 -14.03
N VAL A 147 8.19 -9.07 -14.51
CA VAL A 147 8.19 -10.31 -13.72
C VAL A 147 9.55 -10.98 -13.85
N TRP A 148 10.11 -11.43 -12.73
CA TRP A 148 11.38 -12.15 -12.73
C TRP A 148 11.22 -13.59 -13.23
N THR A 149 12.28 -14.10 -13.85
CA THR A 149 12.43 -15.53 -14.10
C THR A 149 12.72 -16.27 -12.79
N PRO A 150 12.55 -17.61 -12.75
CA PRO A 150 12.97 -18.39 -11.59
C PRO A 150 14.46 -18.22 -11.25
N ALA A 151 15.33 -18.14 -12.26
CA ALA A 151 16.77 -17.94 -12.07
C ALA A 151 17.08 -16.57 -11.44
N GLN A 152 16.43 -15.50 -11.90
CA GLN A 152 16.57 -14.16 -11.31
C GLN A 152 16.02 -14.10 -9.89
N THR A 153 14.89 -14.79 -9.64
CA THR A 153 14.31 -14.89 -8.29
C THR A 153 15.28 -15.62 -7.35
N GLY A 154 15.89 -16.71 -7.80
CA GLY A 154 16.94 -17.43 -7.07
C GLY A 154 18.13 -16.53 -6.76
N ALA A 155 18.69 -15.86 -7.77
CA ALA A 155 19.82 -14.95 -7.58
C ALA A 155 19.52 -13.81 -6.58
N PHE A 156 18.30 -13.26 -6.59
CA PHE A 156 17.87 -12.29 -5.60
C PHE A 156 17.81 -12.89 -4.19
N LEU A 157 17.25 -14.09 -4.03
CA LEU A 157 17.15 -14.77 -2.75
C LEU A 157 18.53 -15.15 -2.21
N ASP A 158 19.44 -15.62 -3.06
CA ASP A 158 20.83 -15.91 -2.70
C ASP A 158 21.54 -14.64 -2.23
N HIS A 159 21.38 -13.53 -2.94
CA HIS A 159 21.93 -12.24 -2.52
C HIS A 159 21.38 -11.79 -1.16
N ALA A 160 20.05 -11.84 -0.97
CA ALA A 160 19.41 -11.47 0.28
C ALA A 160 19.83 -12.37 1.44
N HIS A 161 20.02 -13.67 1.18
CA HIS A 161 20.54 -14.62 2.16
C HIS A 161 21.98 -14.28 2.56
N ASN A 162 22.87 -14.11 1.57
CA ASN A 162 24.29 -13.84 1.78
C ASN A 162 24.55 -12.49 2.45
N ALA A 163 23.66 -11.52 2.26
CA ALA A 163 23.71 -10.22 2.93
C ALA A 163 23.11 -10.23 4.35
N ASP A 164 22.62 -11.39 4.84
CA ASP A 164 21.84 -11.54 6.08
C ASP A 164 20.69 -10.51 6.18
N ASP A 165 19.95 -10.32 5.08
CA ASP A 165 18.83 -9.37 5.04
C ASP A 165 17.75 -9.79 6.06
N PRO A 166 17.32 -8.90 6.97
CA PRO A 166 16.27 -9.19 7.95
C PRO A 166 14.94 -9.66 7.35
N LEU A 167 14.69 -9.38 6.07
CA LEU A 167 13.48 -9.74 5.33
C LEU A 167 13.64 -10.98 4.47
N TYR A 168 14.80 -11.65 4.47
CA TYR A 168 15.05 -12.84 3.66
C TYR A 168 13.95 -13.91 3.83
N ALA A 169 13.57 -14.24 5.07
CA ALA A 169 12.54 -15.25 5.32
C ALA A 169 11.15 -14.84 4.79
N LEU A 170 10.86 -13.53 4.73
CA LEU A 170 9.62 -13.02 4.14
C LEU A 170 9.66 -13.14 2.62
N TYR A 171 10.79 -12.81 1.99
CA TYR A 171 10.98 -12.94 0.54
C TYR A 171 10.88 -14.41 0.10
N GLN A 172 11.56 -15.31 0.80
CA GLN A 172 11.51 -16.75 0.57
C GLN A 172 10.07 -17.26 0.62
N LEU A 173 9.34 -16.92 1.68
CA LEU A 173 7.96 -17.36 1.87
C LEU A 173 7.03 -16.87 0.74
N ILE A 174 7.13 -15.60 0.36
CA ILE A 174 6.30 -15.03 -0.71
C ILE A 174 6.67 -15.64 -2.07
N ALA A 175 7.97 -15.79 -2.37
CA ALA A 175 8.43 -16.31 -3.66
C ALA A 175 7.99 -17.76 -3.90
N TYR A 176 8.08 -18.62 -2.89
CA TYR A 176 7.78 -20.05 -3.04
C TYR A 176 6.32 -20.42 -2.82
N ARG A 177 5.60 -19.67 -1.97
CA ARG A 177 4.23 -20.01 -1.57
C ARG A 177 3.18 -19.02 -2.07
N GLY A 178 3.59 -17.90 -2.67
CA GLY A 178 2.70 -16.96 -3.32
C GLY A 178 1.76 -16.21 -2.37
N LEU A 179 2.10 -16.10 -1.09
CA LEU A 179 1.28 -15.38 -0.11
C LEU A 179 1.13 -13.92 -0.53
N ARG A 180 -0.06 -13.34 -0.32
CA ARG A 180 -0.21 -11.90 -0.42
C ARG A 180 0.62 -11.25 0.69
N ARG A 181 1.24 -10.12 0.39
CA ARG A 181 2.06 -9.38 1.38
C ARG A 181 1.33 -9.16 2.72
N GLY A 182 0.03 -8.86 2.69
CA GLY A 182 -0.77 -8.68 3.91
C GLY A 182 -0.87 -9.96 4.75
N GLU A 183 -1.07 -11.11 4.10
CA GLU A 183 -1.13 -12.43 4.75
C GLU A 183 0.24 -12.80 5.34
N ALA A 184 1.30 -12.64 4.55
CA ALA A 184 2.66 -12.93 4.99
C ALA A 184 3.07 -12.07 6.18
N CYS A 185 2.82 -10.76 6.14
CA CYS A 185 3.13 -9.88 7.27
C CYS A 185 2.20 -10.08 8.48
N GLY A 186 0.99 -10.65 8.28
CA GLY A 186 0.03 -10.96 9.33
C GLY A 186 0.24 -12.32 10.01
N LEU A 187 1.22 -13.11 9.56
CA LEU A 187 1.48 -14.45 10.08
C LEU A 187 1.95 -14.43 11.53
N HIS A 188 1.34 -15.27 12.37
CA HIS A 188 1.72 -15.46 13.78
C HIS A 188 2.51 -16.75 13.96
N TRP A 189 3.40 -16.78 14.95
CA TRP A 189 4.14 -18.01 15.30
C TRP A 189 3.22 -19.15 15.74
N ALA A 190 2.07 -18.84 16.34
CA ALA A 190 1.07 -19.84 16.71
C ALA A 190 0.45 -20.55 15.49
N ASP A 191 0.59 -19.97 14.30
CA ASP A 191 0.05 -20.51 13.05
C ASP A 191 1.12 -21.20 12.19
N VAL A 192 2.35 -21.32 12.71
CA VAL A 192 3.48 -21.93 12.02
C VAL A 192 3.86 -23.23 12.70
N ASP A 193 3.66 -24.34 12.00
CA ASP A 193 4.11 -25.67 12.41
C ASP A 193 5.34 -26.04 11.58
N LEU A 194 6.53 -25.74 12.12
CA LEU A 194 7.80 -26.05 11.46
C LEU A 194 8.04 -27.57 11.36
N PRO A 195 7.80 -28.39 12.41
CA PRO A 195 7.88 -29.85 12.30
C PRO A 195 6.93 -30.45 11.26
N GLY A 196 5.67 -30.03 11.25
CA GLY A 196 4.68 -30.45 10.24
C GLY A 196 4.86 -29.79 8.88
N LYS A 197 5.82 -28.87 8.75
CA LYS A 197 6.12 -28.10 7.53
C LYS A 197 4.87 -27.44 6.95
N GLN A 198 4.11 -26.73 7.77
CA GLN A 198 2.88 -26.06 7.34
C GLN A 198 2.65 -24.74 8.05
N ILE A 199 1.95 -23.83 7.38
CA ILE A 199 1.42 -22.60 7.99
C ILE A 199 -0.08 -22.50 7.75
N THR A 200 -0.79 -21.84 8.67
CA THR A 200 -2.22 -21.57 8.54
C THR A 200 -2.44 -20.07 8.37
N ILE A 201 -3.09 -19.66 7.29
CA ILE A 201 -3.34 -18.23 7.04
C ILE A 201 -4.63 -17.80 7.74
N ARG A 202 -4.54 -17.32 8.98
CA ARG A 202 -5.70 -16.81 9.73
C ARG A 202 -5.85 -15.29 9.77
N TRP A 203 -4.77 -14.58 9.44
CA TRP A 203 -4.71 -13.13 9.59
C TRP A 203 -4.04 -12.48 8.39
N GLN A 204 -4.47 -11.27 8.08
CA GLN A 204 -3.81 -10.39 7.12
C GLN A 204 -3.69 -8.99 7.71
N ILE A 205 -2.59 -8.33 7.39
CA ILE A 205 -2.44 -6.91 7.61
C ILE A 205 -3.07 -6.16 6.44
N THR A 206 -4.06 -5.33 6.76
CA THR A 206 -4.69 -4.40 5.83
C THR A 206 -4.29 -2.97 6.19
N GLN A 207 -4.08 -2.15 5.16
CA GLN A 207 -3.78 -0.73 5.33
C GLN A 207 -4.94 0.09 4.80
N HIS A 208 -5.57 0.84 5.71
CA HIS A 208 -6.66 1.74 5.39
C HIS A 208 -6.20 3.19 5.57
N GLY A 209 -5.77 3.82 4.48
CA GLY A 209 -5.10 5.11 4.54
C GLY A 209 -3.78 5.02 5.33
N TRP A 210 -3.72 5.69 6.48
CA TRP A 210 -2.57 5.64 7.40
C TRP A 210 -2.74 4.64 8.54
N ALA A 211 -3.93 4.07 8.71
CA ALA A 211 -4.19 3.08 9.75
C ALA A 211 -3.83 1.68 9.25
N THR A 212 -3.11 0.93 10.07
CA THR A 212 -2.84 -0.49 9.85
C THR A 212 -3.72 -1.30 10.78
N SER A 213 -4.47 -2.24 10.21
CA SER A 213 -5.34 -3.16 10.94
C SER A 213 -4.93 -4.61 10.66
N LEU A 214 -5.06 -5.44 11.68
CA LEU A 214 -4.97 -6.89 11.55
C LEU A 214 -6.40 -7.41 11.45
N GLU A 215 -6.74 -8.04 10.33
CA GLU A 215 -8.09 -8.53 10.03
C GLU A 215 -8.00 -9.98 9.56
N PRO A 216 -9.04 -10.80 9.78
CA PRO A 216 -9.11 -12.10 9.14
C PRO A 216 -9.18 -11.95 7.60
N PRO A 217 -8.84 -13.00 6.84
CA PRO A 217 -9.07 -13.05 5.40
C PRO A 217 -10.52 -12.71 5.03
N LYS A 218 -10.72 -12.10 3.85
CA LYS A 218 -12.04 -11.57 3.45
C LYS A 218 -13.09 -12.65 3.17
N THR A 219 -12.69 -13.90 3.09
CA THR A 219 -13.53 -15.06 2.75
C THR A 219 -12.99 -16.26 3.51
N ASP A 220 -13.87 -17.12 4.02
CA ASP A 220 -13.50 -18.34 4.74
C ASP A 220 -12.58 -19.25 3.88
N ASP A 221 -12.76 -19.27 2.55
CA ASP A 221 -11.88 -19.98 1.59
C ASP A 221 -10.42 -19.49 1.57
N SER A 222 -10.14 -18.33 2.17
CA SER A 222 -8.77 -17.79 2.29
C SER A 222 -8.08 -18.21 3.58
N GLU A 223 -8.78 -18.85 4.52
CA GLU A 223 -8.15 -19.59 5.61
C GLU A 223 -7.62 -20.92 5.07
N ALA A 224 -6.37 -20.88 4.60
CA ALA A 224 -5.74 -22.01 3.94
C ALA A 224 -4.55 -22.52 4.74
N VAL A 225 -4.42 -23.85 4.80
CA VAL A 225 -3.19 -24.52 5.20
C VAL A 225 -2.26 -24.55 3.99
N VAL A 226 -1.05 -24.02 4.18
CA VAL A 226 -0.03 -23.93 3.14
C VAL A 226 1.18 -24.75 3.58
N ALA A 227 1.45 -25.83 2.84
CA ALA A 227 2.66 -26.63 3.06
C ALA A 227 3.93 -25.80 2.83
N LEU A 228 5.01 -26.11 3.52
CA LEU A 228 6.32 -25.47 3.41
C LEU A 228 7.34 -26.46 2.87
N ASP A 229 8.22 -25.98 2.00
CA ASP A 229 9.43 -26.73 1.61
C ASP A 229 10.52 -26.62 2.69
N THR A 230 11.51 -27.51 2.62
CA THR A 230 12.59 -27.58 3.60
C THR A 230 13.41 -26.29 3.70
N ASN A 231 13.62 -25.57 2.59
CA ASN A 231 14.40 -24.33 2.59
C ASN A 231 13.61 -23.20 3.27
N THR A 232 12.30 -23.13 3.02
CA THR A 232 11.43 -22.16 3.69
C THR A 232 11.35 -22.44 5.20
N VAL A 233 11.26 -23.71 5.62
CA VAL A 233 11.32 -24.08 7.04
C VAL A 233 12.65 -23.66 7.68
N ALA A 234 13.78 -23.89 7.01
CA ALA A 234 15.08 -23.45 7.49
C ALA A 234 15.15 -21.91 7.62
N ALA A 235 14.66 -21.17 6.62
CA ALA A 235 14.62 -19.71 6.63
C ALA A 235 13.77 -19.16 7.80
N LEU A 236 12.59 -19.73 8.03
CA LEU A 236 11.72 -19.36 9.15
C LEU A 236 12.35 -19.70 10.50
N SER A 237 13.03 -20.85 10.61
CA SER A 237 13.72 -21.27 11.84
C SER A 237 14.86 -20.31 12.18
N ALA A 238 15.68 -19.94 11.20
CA ALA A 238 16.74 -18.93 11.35
C ALA A 238 16.16 -17.56 11.75
N HIS A 239 15.02 -17.19 11.15
CA HIS A 239 14.31 -15.96 11.51
C HIS A 239 13.79 -15.96 12.95
N GLN A 240 13.21 -17.08 13.41
CA GLN A 240 12.78 -17.25 14.80
C GLN A 240 13.95 -17.08 15.78
N ALA A 241 15.10 -17.67 15.46
CA ALA A 241 16.31 -17.55 16.26
C ALA A 241 16.79 -16.09 16.32
N ARG A 242 16.85 -15.38 15.19
CA ARG A 242 17.20 -13.95 15.15
C ARG A 242 16.24 -13.10 15.98
N GLN A 243 14.94 -13.30 15.83
CA GLN A 243 13.94 -12.56 16.59
C GLN A 243 14.07 -12.80 18.10
N ARG A 244 14.38 -14.04 18.52
CA ARG A 244 14.67 -14.35 19.93
C ARG A 244 15.89 -13.59 20.45
N HIS A 245 16.96 -13.48 19.67
CA HIS A 245 18.13 -12.68 20.03
C HIS A 245 17.78 -11.18 20.14
N GLN A 246 17.03 -10.64 19.18
CA GLN A 246 16.56 -9.25 19.21
C GLN A 246 15.68 -8.97 20.43
N ARG A 247 14.82 -9.91 20.81
CA ARG A 247 13.99 -9.82 22.02
C ARG A 247 14.84 -9.76 23.28
N LEU A 248 15.85 -10.63 23.40
CA LEU A 248 16.77 -10.62 24.53
C LEU A 248 17.54 -9.30 24.61
N ALA A 249 18.02 -8.78 23.48
CA ALA A 249 18.74 -7.51 23.41
C ALA A 249 17.85 -6.29 23.74
N ALA A 250 16.58 -6.30 23.32
CA ALA A 250 15.63 -5.22 23.58
C ALA A 250 15.08 -5.22 25.02
N GLY A 251 15.06 -6.39 25.68
CA GLY A 251 14.61 -6.56 27.05
C GLY A 251 13.19 -6.01 27.27
N PRO A 252 12.96 -5.13 28.27
CA PRO A 252 11.64 -4.56 28.56
C PRO A 252 11.03 -3.72 27.44
N LYS A 253 11.82 -3.27 26.47
CA LYS A 253 11.33 -2.48 25.33
C LYS A 253 10.67 -3.33 24.25
N TRP A 254 10.76 -4.66 24.36
CA TRP A 254 10.16 -5.57 23.40
C TRP A 254 8.65 -5.69 23.62
N VAL A 255 7.86 -5.35 22.59
CA VAL A 255 6.42 -5.56 22.60
C VAL A 255 6.11 -6.94 22.04
N GLN A 256 5.52 -7.82 22.85
CA GLN A 256 5.18 -9.17 22.41
C GLN A 256 3.89 -9.16 21.59
N THR A 257 4.04 -9.23 20.26
CA THR A 257 2.91 -9.25 19.31
C THR A 257 2.54 -10.64 18.83
N GLY A 258 3.45 -11.63 18.95
CA GLY A 258 3.25 -12.98 18.41
C GLY A 258 3.45 -13.10 16.90
N LEU A 259 3.74 -11.99 16.21
CA LEU A 259 3.97 -11.96 14.77
C LEU A 259 5.34 -12.53 14.39
N VAL A 260 5.37 -13.23 13.25
CA VAL A 260 6.61 -13.74 12.64
C VAL A 260 7.49 -12.58 12.17
N PHE A 261 6.90 -11.60 11.48
CA PHE A 261 7.64 -10.48 10.87
C PHE A 261 7.38 -9.16 11.60
N THR A 262 8.40 -8.65 12.29
CA THR A 262 8.34 -7.42 13.09
C THR A 262 9.56 -6.53 12.83
N THR A 263 9.37 -5.22 12.86
CA THR A 263 10.47 -4.23 12.86
C THR A 263 10.87 -3.87 14.29
N PRO A 264 12.16 -3.74 14.64
CA PRO A 264 12.56 -3.25 15.97
C PRO A 264 11.99 -1.84 16.23
N PRO A 265 11.36 -1.55 17.39
CA PRO A 265 11.23 -2.37 18.60
C PRO A 265 9.90 -3.18 18.63
N ALA A 266 9.78 -4.18 17.76
CA ALA A 266 8.58 -5.01 17.56
C ALA A 266 7.31 -4.29 17.09
N ARG A 267 7.44 -3.20 16.31
CA ARG A 267 6.31 -2.66 15.55
C ARG A 267 6.02 -3.56 14.34
N LEU A 268 4.75 -3.68 13.96
CA LEU A 268 4.31 -4.27 12.70
C LEU A 268 5.25 -3.82 11.58
N CYS A 269 5.70 -4.75 10.73
CA CYS A 269 6.45 -4.39 9.53
C CYS A 269 5.51 -3.70 8.53
N THR A 270 5.17 -2.45 8.79
CA THR A 270 4.31 -1.59 7.95
C THR A 270 5.13 -0.75 6.99
N ARG A 271 6.46 -0.85 7.04
CA ARG A 271 7.33 -0.15 6.09
C ARG A 271 6.89 -0.55 4.68
N PRO A 272 6.47 0.40 3.83
CA PRO A 272 6.22 0.09 2.45
C PRO A 272 7.53 -0.45 1.86
N MET A 273 7.49 -1.65 1.28
CA MET A 273 8.51 -2.09 0.33
C MET A 273 8.37 -1.19 -0.91
N SER A 274 8.89 0.04 -0.82
CA SER A 274 9.02 0.92 -1.97
C SER A 274 10.24 0.45 -2.77
N PRO A 275 10.15 0.33 -4.11
CA PRO A 275 11.33 0.09 -4.95
C PRO A 275 12.32 1.29 -4.97
N THR A 276 12.09 2.32 -4.16
CA THR A 276 12.86 3.58 -4.16
C THR A 276 13.75 3.75 -2.93
N THR A 277 14.13 2.67 -2.24
CA THR A 277 15.18 2.73 -1.21
C THR A 277 16.49 2.12 -1.71
N SER A 278 16.84 2.43 -2.96
CA SER A 278 18.24 2.52 -3.39
C SER A 278 18.59 4.00 -3.53
N SER A 279 18.90 4.61 -2.41
CA SER A 279 19.90 5.67 -2.37
C SER A 279 20.50 5.63 -0.97
N ALA A 280 21.59 4.88 -0.86
CA ALA A 280 22.64 5.29 0.05
C ALA A 280 23.00 6.73 -0.34
N SER A 281 22.54 7.70 0.44
CA SER A 281 23.11 9.03 0.38
C SER A 281 24.60 8.86 0.73
N PRO A 282 25.54 9.32 -0.10
CA PRO A 282 26.95 9.19 0.23
C PRO A 282 27.21 9.88 1.57
N ALA A 283 27.88 9.17 2.46
CA ALA A 283 28.34 9.71 3.73
C ALA A 283 29.10 11.02 3.44
N LYS A 284 28.70 12.11 4.10
CA LYS A 284 29.57 13.29 4.18
C LYS A 284 30.90 12.84 4.82
N PRO A 285 32.06 13.19 4.27
CA PRO A 285 33.33 12.85 4.89
C PRO A 285 33.43 13.59 6.23
N GLY A 286 33.71 12.86 7.32
CA GLY A 286 34.08 13.46 8.61
C GLY A 286 33.21 13.14 9.83
N CYS A 287 32.30 12.17 9.79
CA CYS A 287 31.55 11.75 10.98
C CYS A 287 31.76 10.26 11.27
N HIS A 288 32.41 9.96 12.40
CA HIS A 288 32.52 8.60 12.93
C HIS A 288 31.14 8.07 13.39
N PRO A 289 30.88 6.76 13.29
CA PRO A 289 29.59 6.17 13.61
C PRO A 289 29.40 6.11 15.12
N CYS A 290 28.60 7.03 15.67
CA CYS A 290 28.11 7.00 17.04
C CYS A 290 26.61 6.67 17.00
N GLY A 291 26.24 5.49 17.50
CA GLY A 291 24.90 4.91 17.44
C GLY A 291 23.93 5.47 18.49
N CYS A 292 23.71 6.78 18.54
CA CYS A 292 22.65 7.38 19.37
C CYS A 292 21.72 8.29 18.54
N THR A 293 20.42 7.98 18.57
CA THR A 293 19.36 8.71 17.87
C THR A 293 18.76 9.81 18.75
N THR A 294 19.59 10.70 19.31
CA THR A 294 19.11 11.85 20.10
C THR A 294 19.71 13.20 19.70
N CYS A 295 20.49 13.30 18.62
CA CYS A 295 20.91 14.62 18.12
C CYS A 295 19.87 15.18 17.13
N GLY A 296 18.75 15.64 17.67
CA GLY A 296 17.78 16.48 16.98
C GLY A 296 17.54 17.73 17.80
N THR A 297 17.73 18.90 17.17
CA THR A 297 17.37 20.25 17.63
C THR A 297 18.32 20.97 18.59
N ALA A 298 19.42 21.52 18.06
CA ALA A 298 19.95 22.78 18.57
C ALA A 298 19.57 23.90 17.59
N ARG A 299 18.66 24.80 18.00
CA ARG A 299 18.45 26.10 17.34
C ARG A 299 19.79 26.83 17.32
N ARG A 300 20.25 27.29 16.16
CA ARG A 300 21.33 28.27 16.08
C ARG A 300 20.90 29.53 16.86
N PRO A 301 21.69 30.03 17.83
CA PRO A 301 21.48 31.38 18.33
C PRO A 301 21.85 32.39 17.22
N SER A 302 21.04 33.44 17.11
CA SER A 302 21.25 34.59 16.23
C SER A 302 22.53 35.34 16.59
N PRO A 303 23.31 35.86 15.62
CA PRO A 303 24.46 36.71 15.92
C PRO A 303 24.00 38.08 16.43
N SER A 304 24.57 38.50 17.57
CA SER A 304 24.48 39.86 18.11
C SER A 304 25.23 40.86 17.20
N PRO A 305 24.81 42.14 17.14
CA PRO A 305 25.50 43.15 16.34
C PRO A 305 26.84 43.56 16.99
N PRO A 306 27.85 43.99 16.21
CA PRO A 306 29.12 44.46 16.76
C PRO A 306 28.97 45.81 17.46
N ALA A 307 29.70 45.96 18.56
CA ALA A 307 29.82 47.20 19.33
C ALA A 307 30.48 48.29 18.49
N SER A 308 29.86 49.46 18.49
CA SER A 308 30.41 50.73 17.99
C SER A 308 31.66 51.09 18.79
N THR A 309 32.72 51.49 18.08
CA THR A 309 33.74 52.41 18.61
C THR A 309 33.49 53.77 17.99
#